data_AF-A0A538QVV7-F1
#
_entry.id   AF-A0A538QVV7-F1
#
_cell.length_a   1.000
_cell.length_b   1.000
_cell.length_c   1.000
_cell.angle_alpha   90.00
_cell.angle_beta   90.00
_cell.angle_gamma   90.00
#
_symmetry.space_group_name_H-M   'P 1'
#
loop_
_entity.id
_entity.type
_entity.pdbx_description
1 polymer ?
#
loop_
_entity_poly.entity_id
_entity_poly.type
_entity_poly.pdbx_seq_one_letter_code
_entity_poly.pdbx_strand_id
1 'polypeptide(L)'
;MGVDPLSSSGIVRALTTGQAAAHAMAHWLQGRLEPVDAYERSLDAAFSAYWRERNAYYRLEQRWPDAVFWQRRTALATAAPNAAQVATA
;
A
#
# COMPACT_ATOMS: atom_id res chain seq x y z
N MET A 1 -1.14 -0.22 -8.09
CA MET A 1 -1.88 0.22 -6.89
C MET A 1 -2.38 1.64 -7.10
N GLY A 2 -3.67 1.91 -6.91
CA GLY A 2 -4.18 3.28 -6.81
C GLY A 2 -3.99 3.79 -5.38
N VAL A 3 -3.42 4.99 -5.23
CA VAL A 3 -3.30 5.66 -3.93
C VAL A 3 -4.23 6.87 -3.87
N ASP A 4 -4.71 7.15 -2.67
CA ASP A 4 -5.47 8.34 -2.34
C ASP A 4 -4.61 9.57 -2.62
N PRO A 5 -5.11 10.57 -3.35
CA PRO A 5 -4.32 11.75 -3.69
C PRO A 5 -3.93 12.60 -2.47
N LEU A 6 -4.45 12.29 -1.28
CA LEU A 6 -4.16 12.97 -0.03
C LEU A 6 -2.67 13.25 0.21
N SER A 7 -1.78 12.31 -0.16
CA SER A 7 -0.32 12.46 0.04
C SER A 7 0.46 12.90 -1.19
N SER A 8 -0.20 13.12 -2.34
CA SER A 8 0.45 13.38 -3.64
C SER A 8 1.57 12.37 -4.02
N SER A 9 1.56 11.18 -3.44
CA SER A 9 2.64 10.19 -3.56
C SER A 9 2.58 9.33 -4.82
N GLY A 10 1.55 9.49 -5.66
CA GLY A 10 1.27 8.62 -6.80
C GLY A 10 2.41 8.54 -7.82
N ILE A 11 2.96 9.68 -8.23
CA ILE A 11 4.05 9.73 -9.22
C ILE A 11 5.33 9.13 -8.65
N VAL A 12 5.69 9.51 -7.41
CA VAL A 12 6.89 8.99 -6.74
C VAL A 12 6.81 7.46 -6.64
N ARG A 13 5.67 6.92 -6.16
CA ARG A 13 5.45 5.48 -6.08
C ARG A 13 5.58 4.81 -7.44
N ALA A 14 4.94 5.36 -8.48
CA ALA A 14 5.02 4.79 -9.82
C ALA A 14 6.46 4.70 -10.34
N LEU A 15 7.25 5.76 -10.16
CA LEU A 15 8.66 5.78 -10.58
C LEU A 15 9.50 4.78 -9.77
N THR A 16 9.36 4.78 -8.44
CA THR A 16 10.16 3.89 -7.58
C THR A 16 9.81 2.41 -7.80
N THR A 17 8.53 2.08 -7.92
CA THR A 17 8.12 0.68 -8.14
C THR A 17 8.43 0.24 -9.57
N GLY A 18 8.31 1.14 -10.55
CA GLY A 18 8.68 0.85 -11.94
C GLY A 18 10.16 0.51 -12.08
N GLN A 19 11.04 1.29 -11.42
CA GLN A 19 12.47 1.01 -11.38
C GLN A 19 12.78 -0.35 -10.71
N ALA A 20 12.17 -0.62 -9.56
CA ALA A 20 12.38 -1.89 -8.84
C ALA A 20 11.88 -3.10 -9.65
N ALA A 21 10.72 -2.98 -10.30
CA ALA A 21 10.19 -4.01 -11.19
C ALA A 21 11.13 -4.32 -12.36
N ALA A 22 11.66 -3.28 -13.01
CA ALA A 22 12.61 -3.45 -14.12
C ALA A 22 13.87 -4.20 -13.67
N HIS A 23 14.38 -3.91 -12.47
CA HIS A 23 15.52 -4.63 -11.89
C HIS A 23 15.21 -6.10 -11.60
N ALA A 24 14.05 -6.38 -11.00
CA ALA A 24 13.61 -7.75 -10.73
C ALA A 24 13.44 -8.56 -12.03
N MET A 25 12.82 -7.97 -13.06
CA MET A 25 12.64 -8.58 -14.37
C MET A 25 13.97 -8.87 -15.08
N ALA A 26 14.94 -7.95 -15.00
CA ALA A 26 16.26 -8.17 -15.61
C ALA A 26 16.97 -9.40 -15.02
N HIS A 27 16.85 -9.62 -13.72
CA HIS A 27 17.38 -10.82 -13.07
C HIS A 27 16.56 -12.08 -13.36
N TRP A 28 15.24 -11.95 -13.46
CA TRP A 28 14.36 -13.06 -13.83
C TRP A 28 14.70 -13.61 -15.22
N LEU A 29 14.97 -12.73 -16.19
CA LEU A 29 15.41 -13.11 -17.54
C LEU A 29 16.77 -13.85 -17.55
N GLN A 30 17.55 -13.72 -16.48
CA GLN A 30 18.81 -14.46 -16.26
C GLN A 30 18.59 -15.78 -15.47
N GLY A 31 17.33 -16.17 -15.23
CA GLY A 31 16.97 -17.38 -14.49
C GLY A 31 17.01 -17.24 -12.96
N ARG A 32 17.09 -16.02 -12.42
CA ARG A 32 17.10 -15.78 -10.96
C ARG A 32 15.72 -15.33 -10.48
N LEU A 33 15.08 -16.13 -9.62
CA LEU A 33 13.73 -15.85 -9.11
C LEU A 33 13.71 -14.98 -7.85
N GLU A 34 14.71 -15.08 -6.97
CA GLU A 34 14.80 -14.33 -5.71
C GLU A 34 14.49 -12.81 -5.82
N PRO A 35 14.96 -12.08 -6.85
CA PRO A 35 14.66 -10.65 -6.98
C PRO A 35 13.17 -10.33 -7.25
N VAL A 36 12.42 -11.26 -7.84
CA VAL A 36 10.97 -11.12 -8.06
C VAL A 36 10.24 -11.25 -6.73
N ASP A 37 10.56 -12.28 -5.94
CA ASP A 37 9.94 -12.48 -4.63
C ASP A 37 10.27 -11.32 -3.68
N ALA A 38 11.49 -10.80 -3.73
CA ALA A 38 11.88 -9.61 -2.97
C ALA A 38 11.09 -8.36 -3.40
N TYR A 39 10.85 -8.19 -4.70
CA TYR A 39 10.03 -7.10 -5.22
C TYR A 39 8.57 -7.21 -4.73
N GLU A 40 7.97 -8.40 -4.78
CA GLU A 40 6.61 -8.63 -4.28
C GLU A 40 6.49 -8.31 -2.78
N ARG A 41 7.40 -8.83 -1.96
CA ARG A 41 7.44 -8.50 -0.51
C ARG A 41 7.57 -6.99 -0.26
N SER A 42 8.33 -6.29 -1.10
CA SER A 42 8.49 -4.84 -0.98
C SER A 42 7.18 -4.08 -1.30
N LEU A 43 6.40 -4.56 -2.29
CA LEU A 43 5.10 -3.98 -2.63
C LEU A 43 4.10 -4.16 -1.50
N ASP A 44 4.04 -5.35 -0.89
CA ASP A 44 3.13 -5.64 0.23
C ASP A 44 3.46 -4.79 1.46
N ALA A 45 4.75 -4.64 1.77
CA ALA A 45 5.21 -3.76 2.84
C ALA A 45 4.83 -2.29 2.56
N ALA A 46 5.05 -1.81 1.32
CA ALA A 46 4.72 -0.45 0.92
C ALA A 46 3.21 -0.16 0.91
N PHE A 47 2.38 -1.17 0.59
CA PHE A 47 0.93 -1.08 0.67
C PHE A 47 0.45 -1.03 2.12
N SER A 48 0.98 -1.90 2.97
CA SER A 48 0.68 -1.93 4.40
C SER A 48 1.05 -0.62 5.10
N ALA A 49 2.21 -0.04 4.76
CA ALA A 49 2.62 1.26 5.26
C ALA A 49 1.67 2.38 4.81
N TYR A 50 1.33 2.42 3.52
CA TYR A 50 0.37 3.38 2.96
C TYR A 50 -0.98 3.31 3.66
N TRP A 51 -1.51 2.10 3.87
CA TRP A 51 -2.81 1.91 4.50
C TRP A 51 -2.84 2.46 5.93
N ARG A 52 -1.78 2.19 6.72
CA ARG A 52 -1.64 2.73 8.08
C ARG A 52 -1.57 4.25 8.10
N GLU A 53 -0.75 4.82 7.24
CA GLU A 53 -0.55 6.27 7.13
C GLU A 53 -1.85 6.98 6.72
N ARG A 54 -2.53 6.49 5.67
CA ARG A 54 -3.82 7.01 5.22
C ARG A 54 -4.86 7.03 6.35
N ASN A 55 -4.94 5.95 7.10
CA ASN A 55 -5.90 5.83 8.19
C ASN A 55 -5.56 6.75 9.37
N ALA A 56 -4.27 6.92 9.68
CA ALA A 56 -3.84 7.89 10.66
C ALA A 56 -4.27 9.32 10.28
N TYR A 57 -4.04 9.73 9.02
CA TYR A 57 -4.46 11.05 8.55
C TYR A 57 -5.97 11.24 8.60
N TYR A 58 -6.77 10.26 8.18
CA TYR A 58 -8.23 10.39 8.24
C TYR A 58 -8.78 10.51 9.66
N ARG A 59 -8.12 9.88 10.65
CA ARG A 59 -8.50 9.99 12.06
C ARG A 59 -8.21 11.35 12.70
N LEU A 60 -7.32 12.15 12.11
CA LEU A 60 -7.04 13.49 12.61
C LEU A 60 -8.22 14.45 12.39
N GLU A 61 -9.06 14.17 11.40
CA GLU A 61 -10.24 14.99 11.15
C GLU A 61 -11.35 14.69 12.16
N GLN A 62 -11.75 15.71 12.90
CA GLN A 62 -12.77 15.62 13.96
C GLN A 62 -13.86 16.70 13.83
N ARG A 63 -13.76 17.61 12.85
CA ARG A 63 -14.70 18.74 12.67
C ARG A 63 -16.07 18.30 12.15
N TRP A 64 -16.14 17.14 11.48
CA TRP A 64 -17.36 16.65 10.82
C TRP A 64 -17.70 15.21 11.22
N PRO A 65 -18.03 14.96 12.50
CA PRO A 65 -18.29 13.61 13.00
C PRO A 65 -19.55 12.97 12.40
N ASP A 66 -20.54 13.76 12.00
CA ASP A 66 -21.83 13.28 11.46
C ASP A 66 -21.84 13.11 9.94
N ALA A 67 -20.77 13.54 9.27
CA ALA A 67 -20.67 13.43 7.83
C ALA A 67 -20.29 11.99 7.43
N VAL A 68 -21.17 11.34 6.67
CA VAL A 68 -21.04 9.95 6.19
C VAL A 68 -19.68 9.69 5.51
N PHE A 69 -19.12 10.69 4.82
CA PHE A 69 -17.80 10.60 4.18
C PHE A 69 -16.68 10.27 5.19
N TRP A 70 -16.66 10.97 6.33
CA TRP A 70 -15.65 10.84 7.37
C TRP A 70 -15.91 9.61 8.23
N GLN A 71 -17.16 9.33 8.59
CA GLN A 71 -17.54 8.13 9.34
C GLN A 71 -17.03 6.84 8.68
N ARG A 72 -17.22 6.71 7.36
CA ARG A 72 -16.74 5.53 6.62
C ARG A 72 -15.21 5.36 6.69
N ARG A 73 -14.47 6.46 6.55
CA ARG A 73 -13.00 6.42 6.49
C ARG A 73 -12.35 6.27 7.87
N THR A 74 -13.00 6.79 8.91
CA THR A 74 -12.59 6.57 10.30
C THR A 74 -12.96 5.17 10.78
N ALA A 75 -14.10 4.61 10.35
CA ALA A 75 -14.48 3.23 10.70
C ALA A 75 -13.59 2.17 10.05
N LEU A 76 -13.18 2.37 8.79
CA LEU A 76 -12.22 1.50 8.10
C LEU A 76 -10.84 1.47 8.78
N ALA A 77 -10.48 2.50 9.55
CA ALA A 77 -9.25 2.53 10.33
C ALA A 77 -9.30 1.63 11.58
N THR A 78 -10.50 1.30 12.07
CA THR A 78 -10.71 0.46 13.26
C THR A 78 -10.69 -1.03 12.91
N ALA A 79 -11.04 -1.40 11.67
CA ALA A 79 -10.88 -2.76 11.18
C ALA A 79 -9.39 -3.03 10.93
N ALA A 80 -8.73 -3.69 11.89
CA ALA A 80 -7.35 -4.15 11.70
C ALA A 80 -7.25 -4.93 10.38
N PRO A 81 -6.19 -4.74 9.57
CA PRO A 81 -5.98 -5.55 8.39
C PRO A 81 -5.84 -7.01 8.86
N ASN A 82 -6.81 -7.83 8.48
CA ASN A 82 -6.84 -9.24 8.81
C ASN A 82 -5.59 -9.88 8.18
N ALA A 83 -4.61 -10.28 9.00
CA ALA A 83 -3.37 -10.93 8.57
C ALA A 83 -3.59 -12.36 8.00
N ALA A 84 -4.82 -12.70 7.62
CA ALA A 84 -5.27 -14.06 7.33
C ALA A 84 -5.44 -14.38 5.84
N GLN A 85 -4.73 -13.70 4.92
CA GLN A 85 -4.77 -14.03 3.49
C GLN A 85 -3.39 -14.12 2.79
N VAL A 86 -2.32 -14.43 3.54
CA VAL A 86 -0.99 -14.75 2.95
C VAL A 86 -0.61 -16.23 3.18
N ALA A 87 -1.56 -17.09 3.50
CA ALA A 87 -1.30 -18.53 3.60
C ALA A 87 -2.51 -19.32 3.10
N THR A 88 -2.55 -19.61 1.81
CA THR A 88 -3.19 -20.83 1.32
C THR A 88 -2.43 -21.32 0.09
N ALA A 89 -1.73 -22.44 0.34
CA ALA A 89 -1.20 -23.49 -0.54
C ALA A 89 -1.10 -23.25 -2.05
#